data_AF-A0A3N5K6K9-F1
#
_entry.id   AF-A0A3N5K6K9-F1
#
_cell.length_a   1.000
_cell.length_b   1.000
_cell.length_c   1.000
_cell.angle_alpha   90.00
_cell.angle_beta   90.00
_cell.angle_gamma   90.00
#
_symmetry.space_group_name_H-M   'P 1'
#
loop_
_entity.id
_entity.type
_entity.pdbx_description
1 polymer ?
#
loop_
_entity_poly.entity_id
_entity_poly.type
_entity_poly.pdbx_seq_one_letter_code
_entity_poly.pdbx_strand_id
1 'polypeptide(L)'
;MRTIFHVDMDAFFVSVEELFDPTLKGKPVVVGGRPDQRGVVSAASYEARKFGVHSALPLRTAYKLCPQAIFLDGHPHRYREYSDKVYEVFCRFSPQVEMASVDEAYLDMTGTQRLHGPPLRAAHALHDAVKRGSGLNCSIGIGATRLVAKVSSDLAKPNGILYVLPGCEAQLLAPLDVRKIPGVGKVTEKNLQQLGIRKVGDLANFDTDFLDQHFGKWGLALAGKARGEDAGGWFSGEVGEEEAPKSISHEHTFDVDTTDREQIAATLARLSEMVCRRLREH
;
A
#
# COMPACT_ATOMS: atom_id res chain seq x y z
N MET A 1 -1.94 17.98 19.16
CA MET A 1 -1.75 17.99 17.70
C MET A 1 -1.70 16.56 17.22
N ARG A 2 -2.45 16.23 16.16
CA ARG A 2 -2.53 14.87 15.65
C ARG A 2 -1.18 14.41 15.11
N THR A 3 -0.78 13.17 15.39
CA THR A 3 0.48 12.58 14.90
C THR A 3 0.17 11.20 14.34
N ILE A 4 0.11 11.08 13.02
CA ILE A 4 -0.17 9.82 12.34
C ILE A 4 1.12 9.23 11.80
N PHE A 5 1.33 7.95 12.07
CA PHE A 5 2.35 7.15 11.41
C PHE A 5 1.67 6.30 10.34
N HIS A 6 2.22 6.27 9.14
CA HIS A 6 1.96 5.22 8.17
C HIS A 6 3.22 4.37 8.09
N VAL A 7 3.08 3.07 8.33
CA VAL A 7 4.16 2.10 8.27
C VAL A 7 3.90 1.18 7.08
N ASP A 8 4.90 1.04 6.21
CA ASP A 8 4.82 0.22 4.99
C ASP A 8 6.04 -0.71 4.93
N MET A 9 5.79 -2.01 4.84
CA MET A 9 6.86 -3.02 4.84
C MET A 9 7.57 -3.08 3.49
N ASP A 10 8.90 -2.98 3.51
CA ASP A 10 9.69 -2.89 2.29
C ASP A 10 9.66 -4.17 1.47
N ALA A 11 9.15 -4.10 0.24
CA ALA A 11 9.05 -5.23 -0.69
C ALA A 11 8.52 -6.51 -0.01
N PHE A 12 7.47 -6.37 0.80
CA PHE A 12 7.07 -7.31 1.84
C PHE A 12 7.16 -8.80 1.47
N PHE A 13 6.49 -9.25 0.41
CA PHE A 13 6.50 -10.68 0.06
C PHE A 13 7.91 -11.17 -0.31
N VAL A 14 8.70 -10.37 -1.03
CA VAL A 14 10.08 -10.71 -1.36
C VAL A 14 10.93 -10.76 -0.09
N SER A 15 10.80 -9.76 0.77
CA SER A 15 11.54 -9.71 2.04
C SER A 15 11.19 -10.89 2.95
N VAL A 16 9.95 -11.37 2.95
CA VAL A 16 9.56 -12.60 3.65
C VAL A 16 10.24 -13.81 3.01
N GLU A 17 10.20 -13.97 1.68
CA GLU A 17 10.88 -15.10 1.02
C GLU A 17 12.39 -15.10 1.28
N GLU A 18 13.05 -13.94 1.34
CA GLU A 18 14.48 -13.80 1.67
C GLU A 18 14.84 -14.25 3.09
N LEU A 19 13.88 -14.30 4.02
CA LEU A 19 14.09 -14.87 5.36
C LEU A 19 14.18 -16.39 5.33
N PHE A 20 13.46 -17.03 4.40
CA PHE A 20 13.44 -18.49 4.25
C PHE A 20 14.48 -19.00 3.26
N ASP A 21 14.85 -18.19 2.27
CA ASP A 21 15.95 -18.45 1.35
C ASP A 21 16.89 -17.23 1.28
N PRO A 22 17.95 -17.21 2.13
CA PRO A 22 18.92 -16.12 2.13
C PRO A 22 19.69 -15.96 0.81
N THR A 23 19.67 -16.96 -0.08
CA THR A 23 20.35 -16.87 -1.38
C THR A 23 19.65 -15.92 -2.36
N LEU A 24 18.42 -15.48 -2.04
CA LEU A 24 17.65 -14.51 -2.81
C LEU A 24 18.14 -13.07 -2.63
N LYS A 25 18.80 -12.77 -1.51
CA LYS A 25 19.22 -11.40 -1.16
C LYS A 25 20.13 -10.78 -2.22
N GLY A 26 19.80 -9.55 -2.61
CA GLY A 26 20.56 -8.80 -3.61
C GLY A 26 20.40 -9.32 -5.04
N LYS A 27 19.47 -10.25 -5.29
CA LYS A 27 19.11 -10.71 -6.64
C LYS A 27 17.77 -10.11 -7.08
N PRO A 28 17.54 -9.94 -8.39
CA PRO A 28 16.21 -9.62 -8.89
C PRO A 28 15.24 -10.76 -8.60
N VAL A 29 14.31 -10.56 -7.68
CA VAL A 29 13.24 -11.50 -7.31
C VAL A 29 11.88 -10.91 -7.64
N VAL A 30 10.99 -11.77 -8.14
CA VAL A 30 9.59 -11.51 -8.46
C VAL A 30 8.73 -12.58 -7.79
N VAL A 31 7.75 -12.15 -6.99
CA VAL A 31 6.72 -13.02 -6.40
C VAL A 31 5.41 -12.78 -7.12
N GLY A 32 4.70 -13.85 -7.49
CA GLY A 32 3.38 -13.79 -8.10
C GLY A 32 3.07 -14.90 -9.11
N GLY A 33 4.00 -15.84 -9.31
CA GLY A 33 3.87 -16.94 -10.27
C GLY A 33 5.07 -17.07 -11.20
N ARG A 34 4.91 -17.89 -12.24
CA ARG A 34 5.94 -18.18 -13.24
C ARG A 34 5.85 -17.27 -14.48
N PRO A 35 6.97 -17.03 -15.20
CA PRO A 35 7.02 -16.13 -16.36
C PRO A 35 6.00 -16.40 -17.47
N ASP A 36 5.61 -17.65 -17.64
CA ASP A 36 4.74 -18.15 -18.72
C ASP A 36 3.25 -18.10 -18.36
N GLN A 37 2.90 -17.92 -17.09
CA GLN A 37 1.52 -17.87 -16.60
C GLN A 37 0.82 -16.55 -16.94
N ARG A 38 -0.52 -16.53 -16.87
CA ARG A 38 -1.36 -15.33 -17.03
C ARG A 38 -1.43 -14.44 -15.77
N GLY A 39 -0.59 -14.70 -14.78
CA GLY A 39 -0.54 -13.94 -13.54
C GLY A 39 0.11 -12.56 -13.67
N VAL A 40 0.11 -11.86 -12.54
CA VAL A 40 0.75 -10.55 -12.36
C VAL A 40 1.77 -10.61 -11.23
N VAL A 41 2.75 -9.72 -11.26
CA VAL A 41 3.67 -9.49 -10.17
C VAL A 41 2.90 -9.06 -8.92
N SER A 42 2.93 -9.87 -7.87
CA SER A 42 2.42 -9.49 -6.54
C SER A 42 3.42 -8.56 -5.84
N ALA A 43 4.71 -8.92 -5.85
CA ALA A 43 5.78 -8.10 -5.32
C ALA A 43 7.08 -8.28 -6.12
N ALA A 44 7.92 -7.25 -6.09
CA ALA A 44 9.24 -7.27 -6.72
C ALA A 44 10.28 -6.66 -5.80
N SER A 45 11.46 -7.29 -5.76
CA SER A 45 12.69 -6.80 -5.12
C SER A 45 13.07 -5.42 -5.64
N TYR A 46 13.83 -4.66 -4.86
CA TYR A 46 14.38 -3.38 -5.33
C TYR A 46 15.32 -3.57 -6.53
N GLU A 47 16.01 -4.70 -6.61
CA GLU A 47 16.85 -5.12 -7.71
C GLU A 47 16.06 -5.31 -9.01
N ALA A 48 14.89 -5.97 -8.95
CA ALA A 48 14.01 -6.12 -10.10
C ALA A 48 13.33 -4.79 -10.49
N ARG A 49 12.99 -3.94 -9.51
CA ARG A 49 12.40 -2.61 -9.76
C ARG A 49 13.29 -1.70 -10.61
N LYS A 50 14.62 -1.86 -10.55
CA LYS A 50 15.57 -1.13 -11.42
C LYS A 50 15.35 -1.41 -12.91
N PHE A 51 14.76 -2.55 -13.26
CA PHE A 51 14.41 -2.93 -14.64
C PHE A 51 12.99 -2.52 -15.02
N GLY A 52 12.28 -1.76 -14.18
CA GLY A 52 10.89 -1.37 -14.41
C GLY A 52 9.86 -2.41 -14.00
N VAL A 53 10.27 -3.48 -13.31
CA VAL A 53 9.34 -4.46 -12.74
C VAL A 53 8.64 -3.87 -11.52
N HIS A 54 7.31 -3.90 -11.48
CA HIS A 54 6.52 -3.40 -10.35
C HIS A 54 5.26 -4.24 -10.16
N SER A 55 4.61 -4.11 -8.99
CA SER A 55 3.36 -4.82 -8.71
C SER A 55 2.29 -4.53 -9.77
N ALA A 56 1.40 -5.50 -9.99
CA ALA A 56 0.37 -5.54 -11.03
C ALA A 56 0.89 -5.56 -12.50
N LEU A 57 2.20 -5.63 -12.72
CA LEU A 57 2.75 -5.87 -14.06
C LEU A 57 2.51 -7.34 -14.47
N PRO A 58 2.11 -7.66 -15.72
CA PRO A 58 2.01 -9.04 -16.16
C PRO A 58 3.34 -9.80 -16.05
N LEU A 59 3.32 -11.05 -15.57
CA LEU A 59 4.54 -11.85 -15.35
C LEU A 59 5.38 -12.01 -16.63
N ARG A 60 4.71 -12.23 -17.77
CA ARG A 60 5.36 -12.29 -19.10
C ARG A 60 6.10 -10.99 -19.44
N THR A 61 5.54 -9.84 -19.06
CA THR A 61 6.17 -8.53 -19.29
C THR A 61 7.32 -8.33 -18.32
N ALA A 62 7.16 -8.69 -17.04
CA ALA A 62 8.24 -8.65 -16.06
C ALA A 62 9.45 -9.49 -16.50
N TYR A 63 9.21 -10.69 -17.05
CA TYR A 63 10.28 -11.55 -17.57
C TYR A 63 10.99 -10.93 -18.78
N LYS A 64 10.26 -10.27 -19.69
CA LYS A 64 10.90 -9.54 -20.80
C LYS A 64 11.77 -8.37 -20.32
N LEU A 65 11.37 -7.68 -19.25
CA LEU A 65 12.13 -6.57 -18.67
C LEU A 65 13.34 -7.04 -17.87
N CYS A 66 13.22 -8.17 -17.16
CA CYS A 66 14.27 -8.72 -16.30
C CYS A 66 14.36 -10.25 -16.46
N PRO A 67 14.95 -10.77 -17.57
CA PRO A 67 15.01 -12.20 -17.83
C PRO A 67 15.79 -13.01 -16.79
N GLN A 68 16.73 -12.35 -16.10
CA GLN A 68 17.54 -12.94 -15.03
C GLN A 68 16.82 -13.00 -13.67
N ALA A 69 15.59 -12.50 -13.56
CA ALA A 69 14.88 -12.50 -12.30
C ALA A 69 14.46 -13.90 -11.86
N ILE A 70 14.46 -14.14 -10.56
CA ILE A 70 13.98 -15.36 -9.93
C ILE A 70 12.48 -15.19 -9.69
N PHE A 71 11.68 -16.05 -10.32
CA PHE A 71 10.23 -16.05 -10.23
C PHE A 71 9.74 -17.08 -9.23
N LEU A 72 8.96 -16.62 -8.24
CA LEU A 72 8.42 -17.40 -7.15
C LEU A 72 6.89 -17.37 -7.19
N ASP A 73 6.26 -18.52 -6.94
CA ASP A 73 4.81 -18.62 -6.77
C ASP A 73 4.35 -17.89 -5.48
N GLY A 74 5.21 -17.90 -4.45
CA GLY A 74 4.98 -17.24 -3.16
C GLY A 74 4.23 -18.10 -2.16
N HIS A 75 4.32 -17.73 -0.88
CA HIS A 75 3.71 -18.47 0.22
C HIS A 75 2.74 -17.60 1.05
N PRO A 76 1.45 -17.51 0.66
CA PRO A 76 0.47 -16.64 1.33
C PRO A 76 0.33 -16.83 2.83
N HIS A 77 0.52 -18.06 3.34
CA HIS A 77 0.48 -18.35 4.77
C HIS A 77 1.62 -17.66 5.53
N ARG A 78 2.84 -17.62 4.96
CA ARG A 78 3.98 -16.91 5.55
C ARG A 78 3.71 -15.41 5.60
N TYR A 79 3.12 -14.86 4.54
CA TYR A 79 2.84 -13.43 4.49
C TYR A 79 1.84 -13.00 5.57
N ARG A 80 0.80 -13.81 5.82
CA ARG A 80 -0.13 -13.56 6.93
C ARG A 80 0.56 -13.69 8.29
N GLU A 81 1.31 -14.76 8.52
CA GLU A 81 2.04 -14.95 9.78
C GLU A 81 2.97 -13.77 10.10
N TYR A 82 3.68 -13.25 9.10
CA TYR A 82 4.58 -12.11 9.30
C TYR A 82 3.82 -10.78 9.41
N SER A 83 2.67 -10.63 8.74
CA SER A 83 1.76 -9.51 8.98
C SER A 83 1.27 -9.50 10.42
N ASP A 84 0.88 -10.65 10.97
CA ASP A 84 0.40 -10.78 12.35
C ASP A 84 1.50 -10.42 13.36
N LYS A 85 2.73 -10.90 13.13
CA LYS A 85 3.91 -10.52 13.95
C LYS A 85 4.15 -9.01 13.94
N VAL A 86 4.01 -8.37 12.78
CA VAL A 86 4.19 -6.92 12.63
C VAL A 86 3.04 -6.16 13.31
N TYR A 87 1.81 -6.63 13.17
CA TYR A 87 0.64 -6.08 13.85
C TYR A 87 0.79 -6.13 15.38
N GLU A 88 1.26 -7.25 15.93
CA GLU A 88 1.57 -7.36 17.37
C GLU A 88 2.60 -6.34 17.85
N VAL A 89 3.56 -5.96 17.00
CA VAL A 89 4.49 -4.87 17.31
C VAL A 89 3.76 -3.54 17.32
N PHE A 90 2.91 -3.26 16.32
CA PHE A 90 2.14 -2.01 16.22
C PHE A 90 1.26 -1.77 17.45
N CYS A 91 0.55 -2.79 17.93
CA CYS A 91 -0.31 -2.69 19.12
C CYS A 91 0.45 -2.36 20.42
N ARG A 92 1.78 -2.49 20.46
CA ARG A 92 2.61 -2.09 21.61
C ARG A 92 2.93 -0.59 21.62
N PHE A 93 2.76 0.09 20.48
CA PHE A 93 3.08 1.51 20.31
C PHE A 93 1.85 2.41 20.30
N SER A 94 0.71 1.90 19.82
CA SER A 94 -0.57 2.62 19.89
C SER A 94 -1.73 1.65 20.11
N PRO A 95 -2.74 2.04 20.90
CA PRO A 95 -4.01 1.33 20.92
C PRO A 95 -4.86 1.59 19.65
N GLN A 96 -4.53 2.62 18.86
CA GLN A 96 -5.22 2.99 17.62
C GLN A 96 -4.38 2.57 16.42
N VAL A 97 -4.64 1.35 15.95
CA VAL A 97 -3.97 0.73 14.80
C VAL A 97 -5.02 0.33 13.77
N GLU A 98 -4.77 0.66 12.51
CA GLU A 98 -5.59 0.27 11.37
C GLU A 98 -4.70 -0.40 10.33
N MET A 99 -4.87 -1.71 10.13
CA MET A 99 -4.20 -2.42 9.03
C MET A 99 -4.90 -2.05 7.72
N ALA A 100 -4.22 -1.28 6.87
CA ALA A 100 -4.73 -0.89 5.55
C ALA A 100 -4.56 -2.02 4.52
N SER A 101 -3.54 -2.87 4.72
CA SER A 101 -3.25 -4.06 3.93
C SER A 101 -2.40 -5.05 4.76
N VAL A 102 -2.01 -6.18 4.18
CA VAL A 102 -1.11 -7.18 4.80
C VAL A 102 0.28 -6.63 5.12
N ASP A 103 0.66 -5.50 4.52
CA ASP A 103 1.99 -4.91 4.63
C ASP A 103 1.99 -3.41 4.97
N GLU A 104 0.83 -2.80 5.20
CA GLU A 104 0.71 -1.38 5.55
C GLU A 104 -0.31 -1.14 6.65
N ALA A 105 0.01 -0.19 7.52
CA ALA A 105 -0.85 0.21 8.62
C ALA A 105 -0.75 1.70 8.95
N TYR A 106 -1.85 2.24 9.47
CA TYR A 106 -1.87 3.53 10.16
C TYR A 106 -1.84 3.32 11.67
N LEU A 107 -1.03 4.12 12.35
CA LEU A 107 -1.04 4.22 13.81
C LEU A 107 -1.32 5.68 14.18
N ASP A 108 -2.32 5.91 15.02
CA ASP A 108 -2.48 7.22 15.65
C ASP A 108 -1.59 7.29 16.90
N MET A 109 -0.52 8.08 16.82
CA MET A 109 0.48 8.25 17.88
C MET A 109 0.17 9.47 18.75
N THR A 110 -0.99 10.10 18.59
CA THR A 110 -1.40 11.28 19.36
C THR A 110 -1.46 10.95 20.85
N GLY A 111 -0.79 11.76 21.69
CA GLY A 111 -0.77 11.58 23.15
C GLY A 111 0.21 10.52 23.66
N THR A 112 0.92 9.80 22.78
CA THR A 112 1.87 8.75 23.18
C THR A 112 3.26 9.27 23.58
N GLN A 113 3.48 10.58 23.55
CA GLN A 113 4.81 11.19 23.73
C GLN A 113 5.46 10.88 25.08
N ARG A 114 4.66 10.69 26.15
CA ARG A 114 5.19 10.32 27.47
C ARG A 114 5.79 8.90 27.48
N LEU A 115 5.28 8.01 26.64
CA LEU A 115 5.72 6.61 26.57
C LEU A 115 6.89 6.44 25.59
N HIS A 116 6.80 7.06 24.42
CA HIS A 116 7.74 6.81 23.32
C HIS A 116 8.65 8.00 22.98
N GLY A 117 8.44 9.16 23.61
CA GLY A 117 9.17 10.39 23.34
C GLY A 117 8.61 11.16 22.13
N PRO A 118 9.39 12.11 21.57
CA PRO A 118 8.96 12.88 20.40
C PRO A 118 8.76 11.97 19.17
N PRO A 119 7.96 12.39 18.16
CA PRO A 119 7.57 11.54 17.03
C PRO A 119 8.72 10.81 16.33
N LEU A 120 9.82 11.49 16.03
CA LEU A 120 10.98 10.86 15.38
C LEU A 120 11.65 9.78 16.26
N ARG A 121 11.71 9.97 17.58
CA ARG A 121 12.24 8.95 18.50
C ARG A 121 11.32 7.74 18.54
N ALA A 122 10.01 7.97 18.63
CA ALA A 122 9.00 6.92 18.63
C ALA A 122 9.06 6.12 17.31
N ALA A 123 9.22 6.80 16.17
CA ALA A 123 9.33 6.16 14.87
C ALA A 123 10.60 5.31 14.73
N HIS A 124 11.76 5.79 15.19
CA HIS A 124 12.97 4.94 15.21
C HIS A 124 12.81 3.73 16.13
N ALA A 125 12.22 3.91 17.32
CA ALA A 125 11.95 2.80 18.23
C ALA A 125 11.01 1.76 17.60
N LEU A 126 9.97 2.21 16.90
CA LEU A 126 9.03 1.36 16.16
C LEU A 126 9.72 0.63 15.00
N HIS A 127 10.46 1.36 14.18
CA HIS A 127 11.25 0.80 13.06
C HIS A 127 12.18 -0.33 13.52
N ASP A 128 12.92 -0.10 14.61
CA ASP A 128 13.83 -1.11 15.16
C ASP A 128 13.06 -2.27 15.82
N ALA A 129 11.91 -2.00 16.43
CA ALA A 129 11.07 -3.04 17.03
C ALA A 129 10.47 -3.96 15.96
N VAL A 130 10.03 -3.41 14.83
CA VAL A 130 9.60 -4.18 13.66
C VAL A 130 10.76 -5.05 13.18
N LYS A 131 11.95 -4.47 12.98
CA LYS A 131 13.12 -5.24 12.54
C LYS A 131 13.49 -6.37 13.48
N ARG A 132 13.48 -6.13 14.79
CA ARG A 132 13.76 -7.18 15.80
C ARG A 132 12.66 -8.24 15.89
N GLY A 133 11.40 -7.85 15.75
CA GLY A 133 10.25 -8.73 15.93
C GLY A 133 9.97 -9.62 14.73
N SER A 134 10.19 -9.11 13.51
CA SER A 134 9.86 -9.83 12.27
C SER A 134 11.07 -10.14 11.38
N GLY A 135 12.23 -9.52 11.62
CA GLY A 135 13.37 -9.61 10.71
C GLY A 135 13.23 -8.77 9.44
N LEU A 136 12.09 -8.09 9.24
CA LEU A 136 11.76 -7.31 8.05
C LEU A 136 12.08 -5.82 8.24
N ASN A 137 12.35 -5.13 7.14
CA ASN A 137 12.50 -3.68 7.11
C ASN A 137 11.16 -3.01 6.81
N CYS A 138 10.99 -1.77 7.28
CA CYS A 138 9.82 -0.96 6.94
C CYS A 138 10.24 0.50 6.70
N SER A 139 9.37 1.23 6.00
CA SER A 139 9.47 2.67 5.85
C SER A 139 8.34 3.35 6.60
N ILE A 140 8.65 4.42 7.32
CA ILE A 140 7.69 5.12 8.19
C ILE A 140 7.53 6.57 7.72
N GLY A 141 6.29 6.95 7.41
CA GLY A 141 5.92 8.33 7.15
C GLY A 141 5.16 8.90 8.35
N ILE A 142 5.51 10.12 8.75
CA ILE A 142 4.88 10.82 9.86
C ILE A 142 4.25 12.11 9.33
N GLY A 143 2.98 12.35 9.65
CA GLY A 143 2.27 13.57 9.27
C GLY A 143 1.12 13.91 10.21
N ALA A 144 0.53 15.10 10.03
CA ALA A 144 -0.68 15.50 10.75
C ALA A 144 -1.94 14.80 10.24
N THR A 145 -1.89 14.25 9.02
CA THR A 145 -2.99 13.57 8.32
C THR A 145 -2.54 12.21 7.81
N ARG A 146 -3.48 11.27 7.63
CA ARG A 146 -3.19 9.95 7.06
C ARG A 146 -2.65 10.06 5.65
N LEU A 147 -3.23 10.95 4.84
CA LEU A 147 -2.75 11.23 3.49
C LEU A 147 -1.25 11.54 3.47
N VAL A 148 -0.83 12.51 4.28
CA VAL A 148 0.56 12.97 4.30
C VAL A 148 1.47 11.91 4.88
N ALA A 149 1.04 11.20 5.93
CA ALA A 149 1.81 10.08 6.48
C ALA A 149 2.05 9.00 5.41
N LYS A 150 1.02 8.61 4.64
CA LYS A 150 1.17 7.62 3.56
C LYS A 150 2.14 8.08 2.48
N VAL A 151 1.95 9.27 1.93
CA VAL A 151 2.85 9.82 0.91
C VAL A 151 4.28 9.92 1.44
N SER A 152 4.45 10.30 2.70
CA SER A 152 5.77 10.41 3.33
C SER A 152 6.46 9.05 3.46
N SER A 153 5.73 7.99 3.78
CA SER A 153 6.31 6.64 3.86
C SER A 153 6.81 6.15 2.52
N ASP A 154 6.10 6.44 1.43
CA ASP A 154 6.52 6.11 0.07
C ASP A 154 7.79 6.86 -0.35
N LEU A 155 7.92 8.13 0.07
CA LEU A 155 9.12 8.94 -0.17
C LEU A 155 10.30 8.50 0.70
N ALA A 156 10.04 7.84 1.84
CA ALA A 156 11.06 7.34 2.74
C ALA A 156 11.66 6.00 2.30
N LYS A 157 11.06 5.30 1.33
CA LYS A 157 11.51 3.97 0.89
C LYS A 157 12.89 4.00 0.21
N PRO A 158 13.73 2.96 0.40
CA PRO A 158 13.57 1.85 1.35
C PRO A 158 14.11 2.14 2.75
N ASN A 159 13.55 1.47 3.77
CA ASN A 159 14.05 1.39 5.14
C ASN A 159 14.37 2.77 5.75
N GLY A 160 13.48 3.73 5.53
CA GLY A 160 13.65 5.12 5.92
C GLY A 160 12.50 5.66 6.76
N ILE A 161 12.74 6.81 7.37
CA ILE A 161 11.73 7.54 8.14
C ILE A 161 11.67 8.98 7.61
N LEU A 162 10.47 9.45 7.28
CA LEU A 162 10.24 10.83 6.86
C LEU A 162 9.16 11.47 7.75
N TYR A 163 9.51 12.59 8.39
CA TYR A 163 8.57 13.38 9.18
C TYR A 163 8.28 14.71 8.52
N VAL A 164 7.00 14.95 8.23
CA VAL A 164 6.48 16.23 7.78
C VAL A 164 6.00 17.02 8.98
N LEU A 165 6.70 18.12 9.26
CA LEU A 165 6.30 19.03 10.33
C LEU A 165 4.95 19.67 9.98
N PRO A 166 4.06 19.86 10.98
CA PRO A 166 2.78 20.49 10.73
C PRO A 166 2.92 21.92 10.20
N GLY A 167 2.16 22.23 9.16
CA GLY A 167 2.28 23.44 8.35
C GLY A 167 3.18 23.29 7.11
N CYS A 168 3.93 22.21 6.97
CA CYS A 168 4.79 21.94 5.80
C CYS A 168 4.16 20.97 4.79
N GLU A 169 2.93 20.50 5.01
CA GLU A 169 2.28 19.46 4.20
C GLU A 169 2.14 19.86 2.74
N ALA A 170 1.52 21.02 2.48
CA ALA A 170 1.33 21.51 1.11
C ALA A 170 2.67 21.75 0.40
N GLN A 171 3.69 22.22 1.12
CA GLN A 171 5.03 22.44 0.56
C GLN A 171 5.71 21.14 0.15
N LEU A 172 5.61 20.09 0.97
CA LEU A 172 6.12 18.76 0.62
C LEU A 172 5.40 18.20 -0.62
N LEU A 173 4.07 18.33 -0.65
CA LEU A 173 3.26 17.72 -1.69
C LEU A 173 3.40 18.44 -3.04
N ALA A 174 3.48 19.77 -3.05
CA ALA A 174 3.46 20.60 -4.24
C ALA A 174 4.34 20.12 -5.43
N PRO A 175 5.62 19.74 -5.26
CA PRO A 175 6.48 19.30 -6.36
C PRO A 175 6.19 17.89 -6.89
N LEU A 176 5.39 17.09 -6.19
CA LEU A 176 5.10 15.71 -6.57
C LEU A 176 4.17 15.65 -7.78
N ASP A 177 4.29 14.59 -8.59
CA ASP A 177 3.33 14.31 -9.65
C ASP A 177 1.95 14.01 -9.05
N VAL A 178 0.85 14.41 -9.72
CA VAL A 178 -0.52 14.19 -9.20
C VAL A 178 -0.79 12.71 -8.88
N ARG A 179 -0.13 11.81 -9.61
CA ARG A 179 -0.16 10.36 -9.46
C ARG A 179 0.29 9.86 -8.09
N LYS A 180 1.01 10.69 -7.32
CA LYS A 180 1.43 10.39 -5.95
C LYS A 180 0.32 10.58 -4.93
N ILE A 181 -0.78 11.24 -5.26
CA ILE A 181 -1.93 11.36 -4.35
C ILE A 181 -2.68 10.01 -4.27
N PRO A 182 -2.88 9.45 -3.07
CA PRO A 182 -3.72 8.28 -2.87
C PRO A 182 -5.12 8.43 -3.48
N GLY A 183 -5.48 7.48 -4.35
CA GLY A 183 -6.73 7.47 -5.10
C GLY A 183 -6.61 8.02 -6.53
N VAL A 184 -5.50 8.66 -6.92
CA VAL A 184 -5.31 9.10 -8.31
C VAL A 184 -4.80 7.95 -9.18
N GLY A 185 -5.72 7.27 -9.86
CA GLY A 185 -5.51 6.22 -10.87
C GLY A 185 -4.83 6.71 -12.17
N LYS A 186 -4.38 5.80 -13.05
CA LYS A 186 -3.86 6.17 -14.40
C LYS A 186 -4.90 6.97 -15.21
N VAL A 187 -6.18 6.61 -15.07
CA VAL A 187 -7.29 7.30 -15.74
C VAL A 187 -7.46 8.71 -15.20
N THR A 188 -7.55 8.86 -13.87
CA THR A 188 -7.67 10.16 -13.21
C THR A 188 -6.47 11.06 -13.49
N GLU A 189 -5.25 10.51 -13.45
CA GLU A 189 -4.03 11.21 -13.82
C GLU A 189 -4.11 11.76 -15.25
N LYS A 190 -4.52 10.94 -16.22
CA LYS A 190 -4.68 11.37 -17.62
C LYS A 190 -5.71 12.50 -17.75
N ASN A 191 -6.84 12.40 -17.05
CA ASN A 191 -7.88 13.44 -17.08
C ASN A 191 -7.37 14.76 -16.47
N LEU A 192 -6.65 14.71 -15.35
CA LEU A 192 -6.03 15.89 -14.74
C LEU A 192 -4.97 16.52 -15.65
N GLN A 193 -4.14 15.70 -16.30
CA GLN A 193 -3.13 16.18 -17.24
C GLN A 193 -3.74 16.88 -18.46
N GLN A 194 -4.92 16.43 -18.93
CA GLN A 194 -5.65 17.11 -20.01
C GLN A 194 -6.14 18.51 -19.60
N LEU A 195 -6.32 18.76 -18.31
CA LEU A 195 -6.65 20.08 -17.74
C LEU A 195 -5.40 20.90 -17.40
N GLY A 196 -4.20 20.43 -17.76
CA GLY A 196 -2.93 21.09 -17.45
C GLY A 196 -2.40 20.81 -16.03
N ILE A 197 -3.10 19.98 -15.25
CA ILE A 197 -2.72 19.65 -13.87
C ILE A 197 -1.75 18.47 -13.88
N ARG A 198 -0.47 18.72 -13.60
CA ARG A 198 0.60 17.69 -13.63
C ARG A 198 1.24 17.45 -12.28
N LYS A 199 1.29 18.49 -11.46
CA LYS A 199 1.82 18.47 -10.10
C LYS A 199 0.71 18.64 -9.08
N VAL A 200 0.96 18.19 -7.86
CA VAL A 200 0.04 18.41 -6.75
C VAL A 200 -0.14 19.91 -6.47
N GLY A 201 0.91 20.70 -6.65
CA GLY A 201 0.82 22.17 -6.53
C GLY A 201 -0.10 22.80 -7.58
N ASP A 202 -0.17 22.26 -8.79
CA ASP A 202 -1.11 22.71 -9.82
C ASP A 202 -2.55 22.46 -9.35
N LEU A 203 -2.80 21.26 -8.79
CA LEU A 203 -4.11 20.86 -8.29
C LEU A 203 -4.53 21.69 -7.06
N ALA A 204 -3.59 21.99 -6.16
CA ALA A 204 -3.87 22.80 -4.96
C ALA A 204 -4.26 24.24 -5.30
N ASN A 205 -3.73 24.78 -6.41
CA ASN A 205 -4.03 26.13 -6.90
C ASN A 205 -5.16 26.18 -7.94
N PHE A 206 -5.76 25.03 -8.27
CA PHE A 206 -6.82 24.96 -9.26
C PHE A 206 -8.17 25.42 -8.67
N ASP A 207 -9.04 25.94 -9.52
CA ASP A 207 -10.37 26.41 -9.09
C ASP A 207 -11.23 25.25 -8.56
N THR A 208 -11.65 25.34 -7.31
CA THR A 208 -12.46 24.31 -6.64
C THR A 208 -13.85 24.18 -7.22
N ASP A 209 -14.43 25.29 -7.70
CA ASP A 209 -15.77 25.27 -8.30
C ASP A 209 -15.74 24.53 -9.64
N PHE A 210 -14.67 24.73 -10.42
CA PHE A 210 -14.42 23.93 -11.62
C PHE A 210 -14.24 22.45 -11.29
N LEU A 211 -13.44 22.12 -10.26
CA LEU A 211 -13.22 20.72 -9.86
C LEU A 211 -14.52 20.03 -9.42
N ASP A 212 -15.40 20.74 -8.71
CA ASP A 212 -16.71 20.20 -8.35
C ASP A 212 -17.62 20.01 -9.57
N GLN A 213 -17.68 20.98 -10.47
CA GLN A 213 -18.48 20.84 -11.70
C GLN A 213 -18.00 19.70 -12.60
N HIS A 214 -16.68 19.48 -12.67
CA HIS A 214 -16.08 18.51 -13.60
C HIS A 214 -15.91 17.10 -13.00
N PHE A 215 -15.66 16.99 -11.69
CA PHE A 215 -15.39 15.72 -11.00
C PHE A 215 -16.32 15.46 -9.80
N GLY A 216 -17.26 16.37 -9.50
CA GLY A 216 -18.16 16.29 -8.36
C GLY A 216 -17.43 16.30 -7.02
N LYS A 217 -18.00 15.59 -6.04
CA LYS A 217 -17.42 15.38 -4.71
C LYS A 217 -15.98 14.85 -4.74
N TRP A 218 -15.60 14.13 -5.79
CA TRP A 218 -14.23 13.65 -5.96
C TRP A 218 -13.26 14.79 -6.26
N GLY A 219 -13.66 15.80 -7.04
CA GLY A 219 -12.86 16.99 -7.32
C GLY A 219 -12.56 17.80 -6.05
N LEU A 220 -13.58 17.99 -5.21
CA LEU A 220 -13.41 18.63 -3.91
C LEU A 220 -12.45 17.85 -3.00
N ALA A 221 -12.59 16.52 -2.98
CA ALA A 221 -11.67 15.66 -2.23
C ALA A 221 -10.23 15.77 -2.77
N LEU A 222 -10.04 15.81 -4.08
CA LEU A 222 -8.72 15.99 -4.71
C LEU A 222 -8.08 17.33 -4.31
N ALA A 223 -8.85 18.41 -4.28
CA ALA A 223 -8.35 19.72 -3.85
C ALA A 223 -7.91 19.72 -2.38
N GLY A 224 -8.71 19.12 -1.48
CA GLY A 224 -8.34 18.97 -0.08
C GLY A 224 -7.07 18.11 0.10
N LYS A 225 -6.98 16.98 -0.59
CA LYS A 225 -5.79 16.13 -0.58
C LYS A 225 -4.55 16.88 -1.08
N ALA A 226 -4.68 17.72 -2.11
CA ALA A 226 -3.56 18.50 -2.62
C ALA A 226 -3.01 19.51 -1.60
N ARG A 227 -3.84 19.95 -0.65
CA ARG A 227 -3.45 20.81 0.49
C ARG A 227 -2.96 20.02 1.71
N GLY A 228 -2.90 18.69 1.63
CA GLY A 228 -2.47 17.82 2.73
C GLY A 228 -3.58 17.42 3.69
N GLU A 229 -4.84 17.68 3.36
CA GLU A 229 -6.01 17.37 4.19
C GLU A 229 -6.43 15.90 4.02
N ASP A 230 -6.97 15.31 5.08
CA ASP A 230 -7.67 14.01 5.03
C ASP A 230 -9.06 14.21 4.38
N ALA A 231 -9.08 14.32 3.05
CA ALA A 231 -10.30 14.62 2.29
C ALA A 231 -10.85 13.42 1.50
N GLY A 232 -12.18 13.27 1.52
CA GLY A 232 -12.92 12.20 0.86
C GLY A 232 -13.22 11.01 1.80
N GLY A 233 -14.12 10.13 1.37
CA GLY A 233 -14.66 9.04 2.21
C GLY A 233 -13.66 7.97 2.66
N TRP A 234 -12.42 7.98 2.15
CA TRP A 234 -11.38 7.07 2.63
C TRP A 234 -10.80 7.50 3.99
N PHE A 235 -11.00 8.77 4.39
CA PHE A 235 -10.47 9.33 5.63
C PHE A 235 -11.57 9.79 6.60
N SER A 236 -12.81 9.33 6.41
CA SER A 236 -13.95 9.83 7.18
C SER A 236 -14.05 9.29 8.61
N GLY A 237 -13.40 8.17 8.93
CA GLY A 237 -13.40 7.55 10.26
C GLY A 237 -12.09 7.75 11.03
N GLU A 238 -12.06 7.35 12.31
CA GLU A 238 -10.86 7.35 13.15
C GLU A 238 -9.95 6.14 12.89
N VAL A 239 -8.68 6.21 13.34
CA VAL A 239 -7.73 5.10 13.09
C VAL A 239 -8.14 3.96 14.00
N GLY A 240 -8.42 2.80 13.41
CA GLY A 240 -8.87 1.62 14.14
C GLY A 240 -10.39 1.62 14.38
N GLU A 241 -11.15 2.50 13.73
CA GLU A 241 -12.60 2.38 13.69
C GLU A 241 -13.00 1.15 12.85
N GLU A 242 -13.59 0.14 13.50
CA GLU A 242 -13.99 -1.10 12.84
C GLU A 242 -15.21 -0.87 11.95
N GLU A 243 -15.00 -0.90 10.63
CA GLU A 243 -16.08 -1.10 9.67
C GLU A 243 -16.17 -2.57 9.27
N ALA A 244 -17.34 -3.19 9.49
CA ALA A 244 -17.60 -4.54 8.99
C ALA A 244 -17.44 -4.59 7.45
N PRO A 245 -16.85 -5.66 6.89
CA PRO A 245 -16.67 -5.78 5.45
C PRO A 245 -18.02 -5.69 4.73
N LYS A 246 -18.12 -4.76 3.77
CA LYS A 246 -19.36 -4.52 3.00
C LYS A 246 -19.58 -5.55 1.89
N SER A 247 -18.55 -6.32 1.54
CA SER A 247 -18.61 -7.42 0.58
C SER A 247 -17.51 -8.45 0.83
N ILE A 248 -17.79 -9.70 0.45
CA ILE A 248 -16.83 -10.82 0.45
C ILE A 248 -16.96 -11.54 -0.90
N SER A 249 -15.84 -11.75 -1.58
CA SER A 249 -15.81 -12.42 -2.90
C SER A 249 -14.59 -13.32 -3.06
N HIS A 250 -14.69 -14.27 -3.99
CA HIS A 250 -13.57 -15.01 -4.55
C HIS A 250 -13.73 -15.10 -6.06
N GLU A 251 -12.60 -14.98 -6.75
CA GLU A 251 -12.52 -15.03 -8.21
C GLU A 251 -11.37 -15.93 -8.65
N HIS A 252 -11.45 -16.43 -9.88
CA HIS A 252 -10.41 -17.24 -10.49
C HIS A 252 -10.29 -16.87 -11.98
N THR A 253 -9.07 -16.61 -12.42
CA THR A 253 -8.74 -16.44 -13.84
C THR A 253 -8.11 -17.72 -14.36
N PHE A 254 -8.74 -18.34 -15.36
CA PHE A 254 -8.20 -19.53 -16.01
C PHE A 254 -6.97 -19.21 -16.87
N ASP A 255 -6.02 -20.15 -16.95
CA ASP A 255 -4.82 -20.03 -17.79
C ASP A 255 -5.13 -20.09 -19.30
N VAL A 256 -6.22 -20.76 -19.66
CA VAL A 256 -6.73 -20.87 -21.02
C VAL A 256 -8.22 -20.57 -20.98
N ASP A 257 -8.68 -19.77 -21.94
CA ASP A 257 -10.10 -19.46 -22.06
C ASP A 257 -10.87 -20.75 -22.31
N THR A 258 -11.91 -21.00 -21.52
CA THR A 258 -12.67 -22.25 -21.55
C THR A 258 -14.15 -21.97 -21.71
N THR A 259 -14.81 -22.76 -22.56
CA THR A 259 -16.26 -22.84 -22.66
C THR A 259 -16.79 -24.16 -22.10
N ASP A 260 -15.92 -24.95 -21.48
CA ASP A 260 -16.29 -26.22 -20.87
C ASP A 260 -17.18 -25.97 -19.64
N ARG A 261 -18.43 -26.38 -19.77
CA ARG A 261 -19.45 -26.19 -18.73
C ARG A 261 -19.13 -26.97 -17.46
N GLU A 262 -18.51 -28.15 -17.56
CA GLU A 262 -18.19 -28.96 -16.39
C GLU A 262 -17.06 -28.31 -15.59
N GLN A 263 -16.00 -27.88 -16.27
CA GLN A 263 -14.89 -27.15 -15.65
C GLN A 263 -15.36 -25.84 -14.99
N ILE A 264 -16.21 -25.07 -15.66
CA ILE A 264 -16.78 -23.83 -15.12
C ILE A 264 -17.64 -24.13 -13.88
N ALA A 265 -18.52 -25.13 -13.94
CA ALA A 265 -19.39 -25.51 -12.83
C ALA A 265 -18.58 -25.97 -11.60
N ALA A 266 -17.56 -26.80 -11.81
CA ALA A 266 -16.66 -27.24 -10.74
C ALA A 266 -15.91 -26.08 -10.09
N THR A 267 -15.42 -25.13 -10.89
CA THR A 267 -14.75 -23.93 -10.39
C THR A 267 -15.70 -23.03 -9.60
N LEU A 268 -16.92 -22.82 -10.11
CA LEU A 268 -17.94 -22.03 -9.42
C LEU A 268 -18.35 -22.66 -8.08
N ALA A 269 -18.50 -23.99 -8.02
CA ALA A 269 -18.80 -24.70 -6.79
C ALA A 269 -17.70 -24.48 -5.75
N ARG A 270 -16.43 -24.61 -6.15
CA ARG A 270 -15.28 -24.35 -5.28
C ARG A 270 -15.24 -22.89 -4.80
N LEU A 271 -15.43 -21.91 -5.67
CA LEU A 271 -15.43 -20.49 -5.29
C LEU A 271 -16.58 -20.17 -4.32
N SER A 272 -17.75 -20.76 -4.54
CA SER A 272 -18.91 -20.64 -3.64
C SER A 272 -18.59 -21.18 -2.25
N GLU A 273 -17.95 -22.36 -2.16
CA GLU A 273 -17.52 -22.92 -0.88
C GLU A 273 -16.54 -22.00 -0.15
N MET A 274 -15.55 -21.46 -0.87
CA MET A 274 -14.56 -20.55 -0.30
C MET A 274 -15.19 -19.26 0.22
N VAL A 275 -16.11 -18.64 -0.54
CA VAL A 275 -16.82 -17.43 -0.10
C VAL A 275 -17.68 -17.72 1.12
N CYS A 276 -18.47 -18.81 1.10
CA CYS A 276 -19.31 -19.18 2.24
C CYS A 276 -18.50 -19.53 3.48
N ARG A 277 -17.32 -20.16 3.33
CA ARG A 277 -16.41 -20.41 4.43
C ARG A 277 -15.91 -19.10 5.02
N ARG A 278 -15.39 -18.20 4.20
CA ARG A 278 -14.88 -16.90 4.64
C ARG A 278 -15.95 -16.06 5.33
N LEU A 279 -17.19 -16.10 4.83
CA LEU A 279 -18.33 -15.45 5.46
C LEU A 279 -18.64 -15.97 6.87
N ARG A 280 -18.37 -17.26 7.16
CA ARG A 280 -18.54 -17.83 8.51
C ARG A 280 -17.40 -17.53 9.47
N GLU A 281 -16.24 -17.14 8.93
CA GLU A 281 -15.04 -16.78 9.72
C GLU A 281 -15.05 -15.29 10.14
N HIS A 282 -15.98 -14.49 9.59
CA HIS A 282 -16.26 -13.10 9.96
C HIS A 282 -17.50 -13.03 10.87
#